data_AF-A0A2H4Z118-F1
#
_entry.id   AF-A0A2H4Z118-F1
#
_cell.length_a   1.000
_cell.length_b   1.000
_cell.length_c   1.000
_cell.angle_alpha   90.00
_cell.angle_beta   90.00
_cell.angle_gamma   90.00
#
_symmetry.space_group_name_H-M   'P 1'
#
loop_
_entity.id
_entity.type
_entity.pdbx_description
1 polymer ?
#
loop_
_entity_poly.entity_id
_entity_poly.type
_entity_poly.pdbx_seq_one_letter_code
_entity_poly.pdbx_strand_id
1 'polypeptide(L)'
;TGDEMFADTYKMKLVDEVIYEVYGKLVTRSHGEINIEGFNPSAEEADEGTDSAVESGVDVVLNHRLQECFAFGDKKSFTLYLKDNMKKVLAKLEENAPDQVDVFKTNMNKVMKEILGRFKDLQFYTGESMDC
;
A
#
# COMPACT_ATOMS: atom_id res chain seq x y z
N THR A 1 -3.15 -12.14 -3.84
CA THR A 1 -2.93 -11.96 -2.39
C THR A 1 -4.26 -12.09 -1.67
N GLY A 2 -5.33 -11.41 -2.11
CA GLY A 2 -6.65 -11.49 -1.45
C GLY A 2 -6.79 -10.50 -0.28
N ASP A 3 -5.69 -9.83 0.05
CA ASP A 3 -5.63 -8.73 1.00
C ASP A 3 -6.36 -7.49 0.47
N GLU A 4 -7.00 -6.77 1.39
CA GLU A 4 -7.63 -5.49 1.09
C GLU A 4 -6.58 -4.37 1.02
N MET A 5 -6.38 -3.82 -0.18
CA MET A 5 -5.36 -2.77 -0.40
C MET A 5 -5.90 -1.35 -0.17
N PHE A 6 -7.18 -1.13 -0.45
CA PHE A 6 -7.88 0.14 -0.25
C PHE A 6 -9.40 -0.07 -0.32
N ALA A 7 -10.17 0.85 0.28
CA ALA A 7 -11.63 0.90 0.19
C ALA A 7 -12.15 1.87 -0.88
N ASP A 8 -13.39 1.70 -1.31
CA ASP A 8 -14.09 2.58 -2.27
C ASP A 8 -14.40 3.98 -1.70
N THR A 9 -14.26 4.16 -0.39
CA THR A 9 -14.40 5.45 0.30
C THR A 9 -13.33 6.47 -0.08
N TYR A 10 -12.21 6.02 -0.65
CA TYR A 10 -11.15 6.92 -1.12
C TYR A 10 -11.44 7.45 -2.51
N LYS A 11 -11.04 8.69 -2.76
CA LYS A 11 -11.00 9.21 -4.13
C LYS A 11 -10.01 8.37 -4.93
N MET A 12 -10.46 7.85 -6.05
CA MET A 12 -9.64 7.07 -6.97
C MET A 12 -9.83 7.51 -8.42
N LYS A 13 -8.79 7.29 -9.22
CA LYS A 13 -8.81 7.53 -10.66
C LYS A 13 -8.26 6.31 -11.38
N LEU A 14 -9.02 5.77 -12.33
CA LEU A 14 -8.50 4.76 -13.25
C LEU A 14 -7.63 5.46 -14.30
N VAL A 15 -6.33 5.17 -14.29
CA VAL A 15 -5.31 5.73 -15.19
C VAL A 15 -5.04 4.74 -16.31
N ASP A 16 -5.15 5.22 -17.54
CA ASP A 16 -4.95 4.46 -18.77
C ASP A 16 -5.69 3.10 -18.77
N GLU A 17 -6.85 3.02 -18.08
CA GLU A 17 -7.69 1.82 -17.98
C GLU A 17 -7.03 0.60 -17.30
N VAL A 18 -5.85 0.76 -16.69
CA VAL A 18 -5.04 -0.37 -16.20
C VAL A 18 -4.54 -0.24 -14.76
N ILE A 19 -4.50 0.96 -14.18
CA ILE A 19 -4.07 1.18 -12.79
C ILE A 19 -5.01 2.16 -12.07
N TYR A 20 -5.34 1.86 -10.82
CA TYR A 20 -6.01 2.82 -9.94
C TYR A 20 -4.99 3.70 -9.21
N GLU A 21 -5.11 5.01 -9.35
CA GLU A 21 -4.43 6.00 -8.52
C GLU A 21 -5.37 6.38 -7.36
N VAL A 22 -4.95 6.09 -6.13
CA VAL A 22 -5.72 6.33 -4.90
C VAL A 22 -5.15 7.55 -4.19
N TYR A 23 -6.00 8.52 -3.87
CA TYR A 23 -5.59 9.76 -3.21
C TYR A 23 -5.74 9.63 -1.70
N GLY A 24 -4.61 9.53 -1.00
CA GLY A 24 -4.54 9.58 0.45
C GLY A 24 -4.15 10.95 1.01
N LYS A 25 -4.25 11.09 2.33
CA LYS A 25 -3.83 12.26 3.10
C LYS A 25 -2.72 11.87 4.07
N LEU A 26 -1.72 12.73 4.22
CA LEU A 26 -0.75 12.58 5.30
C LEU A 26 -1.45 12.88 6.64
N VAL A 27 -1.41 11.92 7.55
CA VAL A 27 -2.01 12.03 8.88
C VAL A 27 -1.01 11.63 9.95
N THR A 28 -1.19 12.16 11.15
CA THR A 28 -0.43 11.82 12.35
C THR A 28 -1.42 11.41 13.44
N ARG A 29 -1.20 10.27 14.08
CA ARG A 29 -2.03 9.69 15.13
C ARG A 29 -1.20 9.55 16.38
N SER A 30 -1.68 10.09 17.49
CA SER A 30 -1.08 9.86 18.81
C SER A 30 -1.85 8.71 19.46
N HIS A 31 -1.16 7.60 19.76
CA HIS A 31 -1.71 6.56 20.62
C HIS A 31 -1.52 7.00 22.07
N GLY A 32 -2.57 7.55 22.68
CA GLY A 32 -2.59 8.01 24.07
C GLY A 32 -3.76 7.40 24.83
N GLU A 33 -3.43 6.57 25.83
CA GLU A 33 -4.28 5.98 26.88
C GLU A 33 -5.63 5.37 26.45
N ILE A 34 -5.65 4.04 26.29
CA ILE A 34 -6.85 3.27 26.65
C ILE A 34 -6.91 3.32 28.18
N ASN A 35 -7.52 4.38 28.72
CA ASN A 35 -7.82 4.44 30.14
C ASN A 35 -8.96 3.44 30.38
N ILE A 36 -8.60 2.19 30.72
CA ILE A 36 -9.58 1.19 31.14
C ILE A 36 -10.10 1.66 32.49
N GLU A 37 -11.25 2.35 32.48
CA GLU A 37 -11.94 2.80 33.70
C GLU A 37 -12.16 1.60 34.63
N GLY A 38 -11.29 1.47 35.65
CA GLY A 38 -11.39 0.40 36.65
C GLY A 38 -10.07 -0.19 37.16
N PHE A 39 -8.91 0.09 36.55
CA PHE A 39 -7.63 -0.41 37.07
C PHE A 39 -7.13 0.47 38.23
N ASN A 40 -7.36 0.04 39.46
CA ASN A 40 -6.99 0.74 40.70
C ASN A 40 -5.46 0.74 40.92
N PRO A 41 -4.75 1.88 40.76
CA PRO A 41 -3.30 1.95 40.93
C PRO A 41 -2.99 2.44 42.35
N SER A 42 -2.77 1.51 43.27
CA SER A 42 -2.29 1.84 44.60
C SER A 42 -0.77 1.80 44.64
N ALA A 43 -0.20 3.01 44.69
CA ALA A 43 1.00 3.40 45.43
C ALA A 43 2.40 3.11 44.84
N GLU A 44 3.07 4.23 44.59
CA GLU A 44 4.51 4.54 44.75
C GLU A 44 5.39 4.64 43.48
N GLU A 45 6.04 5.81 43.40
CA GLU A 45 7.25 6.21 42.64
C GLU A 45 7.17 6.54 41.14
N ALA A 46 7.25 7.87 40.89
CA ALA A 46 8.06 8.58 39.90
C ALA A 46 8.11 8.09 38.44
N ASP A 47 7.40 8.84 37.59
CA ASP A 47 7.85 9.43 36.32
C ASP A 47 9.03 8.75 35.60
N GLU A 48 8.73 7.90 34.60
CA GLU A 48 9.55 7.74 33.40
C GLU A 48 8.65 7.48 32.17
N GLY A 49 8.39 8.54 31.40
CA GLY A 49 8.19 8.52 29.95
C GLY A 49 7.19 7.50 29.38
N THR A 50 5.90 7.85 29.36
CA THR A 50 4.99 7.25 28.38
C THR A 50 5.36 7.81 27.00
N ASP A 51 6.18 7.06 26.26
CA ASP A 51 6.48 7.33 24.86
C ASP A 51 5.15 7.25 24.09
N SER A 52 4.48 8.39 23.92
CA SER A 52 3.26 8.46 23.13
C SER A 52 3.62 7.99 21.72
N ALA A 53 3.19 6.79 21.34
CA ALA A 53 3.51 6.24 20.04
C ALA A 53 2.78 7.07 18.98
N VAL A 54 3.51 8.04 18.41
CA VAL A 54 3.03 8.88 17.32
C VAL A 54 3.29 8.14 16.02
N GLU A 55 2.23 7.74 15.34
CA GLU A 55 2.29 7.13 14.02
C GLU A 55 1.96 8.19 12.97
N SER A 56 2.84 8.39 11.98
CA SER A 56 2.59 9.30 10.85
C SER A 56 2.71 8.56 9.53
N GLY A 57 1.79 8.82 8.62
CA GLY A 57 1.76 8.15 7.32
C GLY A 57 0.58 8.56 6.46
N VAL A 58 0.51 8.01 5.26
CA VAL A 58 -0.66 8.19 4.40
C VAL A 58 -1.83 7.40 5.01
N ASP A 59 -2.98 8.03 5.18
CA ASP A 59 -4.18 7.42 5.77
C ASP A 59 -4.58 6.07 5.15
N VAL A 60 -4.46 5.92 3.82
CA VAL A 60 -4.67 4.64 3.12
C VAL A 60 -3.73 3.55 3.67
N VAL A 61 -2.44 3.86 3.80
CA VAL A 61 -1.43 2.92 4.32
C VAL A 61 -1.76 2.53 5.76
N LEU A 62 -2.07 3.52 6.61
CA LEU A 62 -2.36 3.28 8.03
C LEU A 62 -3.67 2.52 8.24
N ASN A 63 -4.73 2.87 7.50
CA ASN A 63 -6.05 2.27 7.67
C ASN A 63 -6.11 0.82 7.18
N HIS A 64 -5.38 0.50 6.11
CA HIS A 64 -5.31 -0.85 5.55
C HIS A 64 -4.10 -1.63 6.06
N ARG A 65 -3.37 -1.09 7.06
CA ARG A 65 -2.19 -1.71 7.68
C ARG A 65 -1.16 -2.20 6.67
N LEU A 66 -0.98 -1.43 5.58
CA LEU A 66 -0.07 -1.81 4.53
C LEU A 66 1.37 -1.77 5.06
N GLN A 67 2.13 -2.80 4.75
CA GLN A 67 3.50 -2.98 5.22
C GLN A 67 4.47 -2.42 4.20
N GLU A 68 5.38 -1.54 4.62
CA GLU A 68 6.44 -1.05 3.73
C GLU A 68 7.33 -2.23 3.29
N CYS A 69 7.54 -2.35 1.99
CA CYS A 69 8.29 -3.44 1.37
C CYS A 69 9.64 -2.92 0.87
N PHE A 70 10.72 -3.46 1.42
CA PHE A 70 12.09 -3.11 1.04
C PHE A 70 12.70 -4.07 0.01
N ALA A 71 11.90 -4.95 -0.60
CA ALA A 71 12.36 -5.99 -1.54
C ALA A 71 12.97 -5.41 -2.83
N PHE A 72 12.63 -4.17 -3.18
CA PHE A 72 13.04 -3.53 -4.42
C PHE A 72 14.23 -2.59 -4.20
N GLY A 73 15.42 -3.17 -4.05
CA GLY A 73 16.66 -2.41 -3.88
C GLY A 73 17.12 -1.67 -5.14
N ASP A 74 16.60 -2.02 -6.32
CA ASP A 74 16.99 -1.41 -7.57
C ASP A 74 15.87 -1.46 -8.63
N LYS A 75 15.97 -0.58 -9.62
CA LYS A 75 14.97 -0.46 -10.69
C LYS A 75 14.82 -1.75 -11.51
N LYS A 76 15.87 -2.56 -11.65
CA LYS A 76 15.87 -3.79 -12.45
C LYS A 76 15.11 -4.90 -11.73
N SER A 77 15.33 -5.11 -10.43
CA SER A 77 14.55 -6.08 -9.62
C SER A 77 13.06 -5.74 -9.64
N PHE A 78 12.70 -4.47 -9.45
CA PHE A 78 11.31 -4.03 -9.58
C PHE A 78 10.72 -4.20 -11.00
N THR A 79 11.51 -3.92 -12.04
CA THR A 79 11.09 -4.16 -13.43
C THR A 79 10.77 -5.64 -13.68
N LEU A 80 11.57 -6.56 -13.13
CA LEU A 80 11.32 -8.00 -13.26
C LEU A 80 10.03 -8.41 -12.53
N TYR A 81 9.82 -7.90 -11.31
CA TYR A 81 8.60 -8.12 -10.56
C TYR A 81 7.35 -7.65 -11.30
N LEU A 82 7.35 -6.40 -11.79
CA LEU A 82 6.21 -5.87 -12.56
C LEU A 82 5.89 -6.73 -13.80
N LYS A 83 6.92 -7.23 -14.49
CA LYS A 83 6.73 -8.11 -15.65
C LYS A 83 6.13 -9.46 -15.27
N ASP A 84 6.52 -10.04 -14.13
CA ASP A 84 5.95 -11.29 -13.64
C ASP A 84 4.49 -11.08 -13.21
N ASN A 85 4.22 -10.02 -12.45
CA ASN A 85 2.87 -9.65 -12.04
C ASN A 85 1.95 -9.39 -13.25
N MET A 86 2.44 -8.65 -14.25
CA MET A 86 1.72 -8.42 -15.52
C MET A 86 1.33 -9.72 -16.21
N LYS A 87 2.19 -10.74 -16.23
CA LYS A 87 1.86 -12.06 -16.81
C LYS A 87 0.74 -12.76 -16.04
N LYS A 88 0.77 -12.69 -14.69
CA LYS A 88 -0.29 -13.26 -13.84
C LYS A 88 -1.64 -12.58 -14.09
N VAL A 89 -1.64 -11.25 -14.20
CA VAL A 89 -2.86 -10.47 -14.52
C VAL A 89 -3.37 -10.81 -15.92
N LEU A 90 -2.48 -10.90 -16.91
CA LEU A 90 -2.85 -11.28 -18.28
C LEU A 90 -3.52 -12.65 -18.36
N ALA A 91 -2.95 -13.66 -17.70
CA ALA A 91 -3.57 -14.98 -17.64
C ALA A 91 -4.98 -14.92 -17.03
N LYS A 92 -5.16 -14.12 -15.97
CA LYS A 92 -6.47 -13.90 -15.33
C LYS A 92 -7.46 -13.17 -16.25
N LEU A 93 -6.99 -12.19 -17.02
CA LEU A 93 -7.82 -11.47 -17.99
C LEU A 93 -8.24 -12.37 -19.16
N GLU A 94 -7.33 -13.19 -19.68
CA GLU A 94 -7.65 -14.15 -20.76
C GLU A 94 -8.76 -15.14 -20.34
N GLU A 95 -8.81 -15.52 -19.05
CA GLU A 95 -9.85 -16.41 -18.51
C GLU A 95 -11.19 -15.70 -18.25
N ASN A 96 -11.18 -14.46 -17.76
CA ASN A 96 -12.37 -13.81 -17.17
C ASN A 96 -12.92 -12.62 -17.98
N ALA A 97 -12.07 -11.96 -18.76
CA ALA A 97 -12.39 -10.76 -19.54
C ALA A 97 -11.46 -10.64 -20.77
N PRO A 98 -11.56 -11.58 -21.74
CA PRO A 98 -10.62 -11.69 -22.85
C PRO A 98 -10.62 -10.45 -23.77
N ASP A 99 -11.72 -9.70 -23.80
CA ASP A 99 -11.86 -8.42 -24.50
C ASP A 99 -10.96 -7.30 -23.93
N GLN A 100 -10.54 -7.40 -22.66
CA GLN A 100 -9.70 -6.41 -21.99
C GLN A 100 -8.20 -6.65 -22.22
N VAL A 101 -7.82 -7.79 -22.80
CA VAL A 101 -6.40 -8.21 -22.93
C VAL A 101 -5.59 -7.23 -23.78
N ASP A 102 -6.14 -6.79 -24.91
CA ASP A 102 -5.43 -5.90 -25.83
C ASP A 102 -5.28 -4.48 -25.28
N VAL A 103 -6.32 -3.98 -24.60
CA VAL A 103 -6.30 -2.70 -23.88
C VAL A 103 -5.23 -2.74 -22.79
N PHE A 104 -5.22 -3.80 -21.97
CA PHE A 104 -4.24 -3.98 -20.91
C PHE A 104 -2.80 -4.04 -21.46
N LYS A 105 -2.54 -4.83 -22.50
CA LYS A 105 -1.19 -4.96 -23.11
C LYS A 105 -0.68 -3.62 -23.65
N THR A 106 -1.55 -2.87 -24.33
CA THR A 106 -1.18 -1.57 -24.91
C THR A 106 -0.87 -0.54 -23.83
N ASN A 107 -1.78 -0.39 -22.86
CA ASN A 107 -1.72 0.70 -21.89
C ASN A 107 -0.71 0.43 -20.76
N MET A 108 -0.54 -0.84 -20.35
CA MET A 108 0.41 -1.18 -19.27
C MET A 108 1.86 -0.82 -19.63
N ASN A 109 2.26 -0.93 -20.90
CA ASN A 109 3.59 -0.53 -21.35
C ASN A 109 3.88 0.96 -21.13
N LYS A 110 2.88 1.82 -21.26
CA LYS A 110 3.00 3.26 -21.00
C LYS A 110 3.16 3.50 -19.50
N VAL A 111 2.24 2.95 -18.71
CA VAL A 111 2.23 3.12 -17.25
C VAL A 111 3.50 2.57 -16.59
N MET A 112 3.99 1.42 -17.05
CA MET A 112 5.28 0.87 -16.58
C MET A 112 6.43 1.85 -16.81
N LYS A 113 6.50 2.52 -17.96
CA LYS A 113 7.57 3.50 -18.23
C LYS A 113 7.50 4.70 -17.30
N GLU A 114 6.30 5.20 -17.02
CA GLU A 114 6.09 6.33 -16.11
C GLU A 114 6.48 5.98 -14.67
N ILE A 115 5.98 4.85 -14.15
CA ILE A 115 6.32 4.33 -12.81
C ILE A 115 7.83 4.12 -12.67
N LEU A 116 8.44 3.45 -13.65
CA LEU A 116 9.89 3.20 -13.67
C LEU A 116 10.69 4.50 -13.80
N GLY A 117 10.14 5.55 -14.42
CA GLY A 117 10.73 6.87 -14.53
C GLY A 117 10.91 7.55 -13.16
N ARG A 118 9.96 7.33 -12.24
CA ARG A 118 9.96 7.89 -10.89
C ARG A 118 10.39 6.92 -9.80
N PHE A 119 11.03 5.80 -10.15
CA PHE A 119 11.35 4.71 -9.20
C PHE A 119 11.99 5.20 -7.88
N LYS A 120 12.86 6.21 -7.93
CA LYS A 120 13.55 6.76 -6.76
C LYS A 120 12.63 7.55 -5.81
N ASP A 121 11.46 7.96 -6.31
CA ASP A 121 10.47 8.74 -5.58
C ASP A 121 9.34 7.84 -5.05
N LEU A 122 9.42 6.53 -5.26
CA LEU A 122 8.40 5.57 -4.84
C LEU A 122 8.80 4.91 -3.52
N GLN A 123 7.80 4.75 -2.66
CA GLN A 123 7.82 3.80 -1.55
C GLN A 123 6.90 2.64 -1.91
N PHE A 124 7.30 1.43 -1.54
CA PHE A 124 6.56 0.22 -1.88
C PHE A 124 5.85 -0.29 -0.64
N TYR A 125 4.60 -0.71 -0.83
CA TYR A 125 3.78 -1.26 0.23
C TYR A 125 3.12 -2.55 -0.24
N THR A 126 2.89 -3.48 0.67
CA THR A 126 2.16 -4.73 0.43
C THR A 126 1.10 -4.94 1.52
N GLY A 127 0.14 -5.82 1.27
CA GLY A 127 -0.86 -6.21 2.27
C GLY A 127 -0.23 -7.01 3.42
N GLU A 128 -1.05 -7.35 4.42
CA GLU A 128 -0.60 -8.09 5.60
C GLU A 128 0.01 -9.46 5.28
N SER A 129 -0.35 -10.08 4.14
CA SER A 129 0.25 -11.34 3.69
C SER A 129 1.71 -11.20 3.24
N MET A 130 2.20 -9.97 3.06
CA MET A 130 3.54 -9.65 2.56
C MET A 130 3.90 -10.33 1.23
N ASP A 131 2.90 -10.66 0.43
CA ASP A 131 3.10 -11.28 -0.88
C ASP A 131 3.56 -10.19 -1.87
N CYS A 132 4.88 -10.17 -2.12
CA CYS A 132 5.58 -9.23 -2.97
C CYS A 132 6.52 -9.92 -3.95
#